data_AF-A0A268FCF4-F1
#
_entry.id   AF-A0A268FCF4-F1
#
_cell.length_a   1.000
_cell.length_b   1.000
_cell.length_c   1.000
_cell.angle_alpha   90.00
_cell.angle_beta   90.00
_cell.angle_gamma   90.00
#
_symmetry.space_group_name_H-M   'P 1'
#
loop_
_entity.id
_entity.type
_entity.pdbx_description
1 polymer ?
#
loop_
_entity_poly.entity_id
_entity_poly.type
_entity_poly.pdbx_seq_one_letter_code
_entity_poly.pdbx_strand_id
1 'polypeptide(L)' 'MASTKLAIHETLELHEVLTLKQSCLVKSYALQSLVEDDTLKAILDNDVSSSEKAIKELQQILKQ' A
#
# COMPACT_ATOMS: atom_id res chain seq x y z
N MET A 1 13.31 23.91 -15.85
CA MET A 1 12.42 23.35 -14.81
C MET A 1 12.53 21.84 -14.89
N ALA A 2 12.73 21.14 -13.77
CA ALA A 2 12.87 19.68 -13.76
C ALA A 2 11.62 19.05 -14.40
N SER A 3 11.82 18.04 -15.26
CA SER A 3 10.73 17.30 -15.89
C SER A 3 9.82 16.72 -14.80
N THR A 4 8.50 16.83 -14.97
CA THR A 4 7.49 16.26 -14.06
C THR A 4 7.47 14.72 -14.05
N LYS A 5 8.45 14.09 -14.69
CA LYS A 5 8.55 12.65 -14.87
C LYS A 5 9.59 12.09 -13.91
N LEU A 6 9.24 11.01 -13.21
CA LEU A 6 10.13 10.30 -12.32
C LEU A 6 11.40 9.84 -13.06
N ALA A 7 12.54 9.99 -12.41
CA ALA A 7 13.77 9.33 -12.82
C ALA A 7 13.63 7.81 -12.69
N ILE A 8 14.53 7.07 -13.34
CA ILE A 8 14.49 5.60 -13.34
C ILE A 8 14.58 5.03 -11.91
N HIS A 9 15.44 5.59 -11.06
CA HIS A 9 15.57 5.14 -9.66
C HIS A 9 14.30 5.44 -8.85
N GLU A 10 13.74 6.64 -8.97
CA GLU A 10 12.48 7.00 -8.30
C GLU A 10 11.31 6.10 -8.73
N THR A 11 11.27 5.73 -10.02
CA THR A 11 10.25 4.80 -10.55
C THR A 11 10.42 3.41 -9.94
N LEU A 12 11.66 2.92 -9.83
CA LEU A 12 11.97 1.62 -9.21
C LEU A 12 11.63 1.62 -7.72
N GLU A 13 12.06 2.64 -6.98
CA GLU A 13 11.74 2.83 -5.56
C GLU A 13 10.23 2.83 -5.34
N LEU A 14 9.48 3.51 -6.21
CA LEU A 14 8.02 3.57 -6.10
C LEU A 14 7.36 2.21 -6.37
N HIS A 15 7.90 1.40 -7.29
CA HIS A 15 7.47 0.01 -7.50
C HIS A 15 7.76 -0.89 -6.29
N GLU A 16 8.91 -0.70 -5.62
CA GLU A 16 9.26 -1.42 -4.40
C GLU A 16 8.29 -1.10 -3.27
N VAL A 17 8.00 0.20 -3.05
CA VAL A 17 7.02 0.65 -2.05
C VAL A 17 5.62 0.12 -2.36
N LEU A 18 5.20 0.14 -3.64
CA LEU A 18 3.93 -0.44 -4.07
C LEU A 18 3.85 -1.94 -3.75
N THR A 19 4.90 -2.69 -4.07
CA THR A 19 4.99 -4.13 -3.80
C THR A 19 4.93 -4.42 -2.31
N LEU A 20 5.65 -3.64 -1.51
CA LEU A 20 5.62 -3.73 -0.05
C LEU A 20 4.19 -3.51 0.48
N LYS A 21 3.51 -2.46 0.02
CA LYS A 21 2.14 -2.15 0.45
C LYS A 21 1.14 -3.23 0.04
N GLN A 22 1.27 -3.81 -1.15
CA GLN A 22 0.46 -4.97 -1.55
C GLN A 22 0.69 -6.17 -0.63
N SER A 23 1.94 -6.46 -0.25
CA SER A 23 2.25 -7.53 0.70
C SER A 23 1.59 -7.30 2.06
N CYS A 24 1.62 -6.07 2.58
CA CYS A 24 0.93 -5.71 3.82
C CYS A 24 -0.58 -5.90 3.70
N LEU A 25 -1.21 -5.39 2.64
CA LEU A 25 -2.65 -5.50 2.43
C LEU A 25 -3.11 -6.98 2.42
N VAL A 26 -2.40 -7.84 1.69
CA VAL A 26 -2.70 -9.28 1.64
C VAL A 26 -2.59 -9.92 3.03
N LYS A 27 -1.55 -9.57 3.80
CA LYS A 27 -1.38 -10.07 5.17
C LYS A 27 -2.52 -9.61 6.08
N SER A 28 -2.90 -8.35 6.02
CA SER A 28 -3.97 -7.79 6.86
C SER A 28 -5.30 -8.46 6.55
N TYR A 29 -5.66 -8.66 5.27
CA TYR A 29 -6.85 -9.44 4.90
C TYR A 29 -6.81 -10.88 5.40
N ALA A 30 -5.68 -11.58 5.22
CA ALA A 30 -5.56 -12.96 5.67
C ALA A 30 -5.76 -13.08 7.20
N LEU A 31 -5.18 -12.15 7.96
CA LEU A 31 -5.22 -12.16 9.41
C LEU A 31 -6.57 -11.71 9.99
N GLN A 32 -7.32 -10.82 9.32
CA GLN A 32 -8.66 -10.41 9.77
C GLN A 32 -9.64 -11.58 9.95
N SER A 33 -9.47 -12.64 9.16
CA SER A 33 -10.30 -13.85 9.26
C SER A 33 -9.96 -14.74 10.47
N LEU A 34 -8.78 -14.54 11.05
CA LEU A 34 -8.22 -15.37 12.13
C LEU A 34 -8.22 -14.66 13.49
N VAL A 35 -8.42 -13.34 13.50
CA VAL A 35 -8.34 -12.54 14.72
C VAL A 35 -9.66 -12.59 15.50
N GLU A 36 -9.55 -12.89 16.80
CA GLU A 36 -10.68 -12.92 17.73
C GLU A 36 -10.79 -11.64 18.58
N ASP A 37 -9.67 -10.95 18.82
CA ASP A 37 -9.64 -9.71 19.58
C ASP A 37 -10.19 -8.54 18.75
N ASP A 38 -11.27 -7.91 19.24
CA ASP A 38 -11.97 -6.83 18.54
C ASP A 38 -11.09 -5.59 18.32
N THR A 39 -10.18 -5.30 19.25
CA THR A 39 -9.28 -4.14 19.13
C THR A 39 -8.27 -4.38 18.00
N LEU A 40 -7.67 -5.57 17.98
CA LEU A 40 -6.75 -5.98 16.93
C LEU A 40 -7.46 -6.06 15.56
N LYS A 41 -8.72 -6.50 15.53
CA LYS A 41 -9.53 -6.49 14.31
C LYS A 41 -9.72 -5.08 13.77
N ALA A 42 -10.07 -4.12 14.62
CA ALA A 42 -10.21 -2.72 14.21
C ALA A 42 -8.90 -2.12 13.68
N ILE A 43 -7.75 -2.50 14.26
CA ILE A 43 -6.43 -2.10 13.75
C ILE A 43 -6.20 -2.66 12.34
N LEU A 44 -6.52 -3.94 12.12
CA LEU A 44 -6.37 -4.56 10.80
C LEU A 44 -7.34 -3.95 9.77
N ASP A 45 -8.57 -3.62 10.15
CA ASP A 45 -9.53 -2.92 9.28
C ASP A 45 -9.01 -1.54 8.85
N ASN A 46 -8.40 -0.82 9.78
CA ASN A 46 -7.75 0.46 9.48
C ASN A 46 -6.54 0.28 8.53
N ASP A 47 -5.72 -0.75 8.75
CA ASP A 47 -4.58 -1.04 7.89
C ASP A 47 -5.01 -1.41 6.46
N VAL A 48 -6.09 -2.19 6.30
CA VAL A 48 -6.67 -2.49 4.99
C VAL A 48 -7.10 -1.22 4.27
N SER A 49 -7.93 -0.39 4.93
CA SER A 49 -8.46 0.85 4.33
C SER A 49 -7.34 1.81 3.93
N SER A 50 -6.35 2.00 4.81
CA SER A 50 -5.21 2.88 4.53
C SER A 50 -4.28 2.33 3.46
N SER A 51 -4.04 1.02 3.42
CA SER A 51 -3.22 0.35 2.41
C SER A 51 -3.87 0.38 1.02
N GLU A 52 -5.18 0.16 0.90
CA GLU A 52 -5.91 0.30 -0.36
C GLU A 52 -5.80 1.72 -0.93
N LYS A 53 -5.96 2.73 -0.07
CA LYS A 53 -5.80 4.13 -0.47
C LYS A 53 -4.38 4.41 -0.96
N ALA A 54 -3.37 4.01 -0.18
CA ALA A 54 -1.96 4.21 -0.55
C ALA A 54 -1.61 3.52 -1.87
N ILE A 55 -2.07 2.28 -2.09
CA ILE A 55 -1.84 1.55 -3.36
C ILE A 55 -2.43 2.32 -4.54
N LYS A 56 -3.65 2.85 -4.42
CA LYS A 56 -4.29 3.64 -5.48
C LYS A 56 -3.49 4.91 -5.79
N GLU A 57 -3.02 5.62 -4.77
CA GLU A 57 -2.20 6.83 -4.93
C GLU A 57 -0.85 6.51 -5.59
N LEU A 58 -0.15 5.47 -5.13
CA LEU A 58 1.12 5.03 -5.73
C LEU A 58 0.96 4.63 -7.20
N GLN A 59 -0.12 3.92 -7.54
CA GLN A 59 -0.45 3.57 -8.93
C GLN A 59 -0.79 4.79 -9.79
N GLN A 60 -1.38 5.83 -9.21
CA GLN A 60 -1.63 7.08 -9.93
C GLN A 60 -0.33 7.82 -10.23
N ILE A 61 0.61 7.85 -9.29
CA ILE A 61 1.93 8.47 -9.48
C ILE A 61 2.72 7.72 -10.57
N LEU A 62 2.72 6.38 -10.55
CA LEU A 62 3.40 5.56 -11.57
C LEU A 62 2.83 5.68 -13.00
N LYS A 63 1.60 6.20 -13.15
CA LYS A 63 0.94 6.37 -14.46
C LYS A 63 1.22 7.74 -15.11
N GLN A 64 1.90 8.65 -14.41
CA GLN A 64 2.27 9.98 -14.91
C GLN A 64 3.49 9.91 -15.83
#